data_AF-A0A6C0DYM5-F1
#
_entry.id   AF-A0A6C0DYM5-F1
#
_cell.length_a   1.000
_cell.length_b   1.000
_cell.length_c   1.000
_cell.angle_alpha   90.00
_cell.angle_beta   90.00
_cell.angle_gamma   90.00
#
_symmetry.space_group_name_H-M   'P 1'
#
loop_
_entity.id
_entity.type
_entity.pdbx_description
1 polymer ?
#
loop_
_entity_poly.entity_id
_entity_poly.type
_entity_poly.pdbx_seq_one_letter_code
_entity_poly.pdbx_strand_id
1 'polypeptide(L)'
;MNEKKLYDFNSDDEYNKKTKELYLTKNSLLDEEKQVIKDYQCEINLLIQDTSIPQNIKDENIKEIKSIMSHKKTYYGELMANIEEQIKNYKKDYEIYVNEKKGYTWDTDNNETIKKWKVECDRNHFIYSNILDVLMKKSKQIKLVMIILTAIQSLIAISNLGISNDVSQTIIWLIKILTSVISTVSFILTQYLTLQKYDDDIKNITDYLINLKLFLKEITIISNIKNELRPNGDKYITDNEKTYLDIQSKSPTISPKIYQENLQSYDRFIKANKNKTYLV
;
A
#
# COMPACT_ATOMS: atom_id res chain seq x y z
N MET A 1 -40.28 -28.49 4.85
CA MET A 1 -39.14 -27.85 5.53
C MET A 1 -37.91 -28.31 4.78
N ASN A 2 -37.42 -27.52 3.82
CA ASN A 2 -36.26 -27.90 2.99
C ASN A 2 -35.00 -27.62 3.80
N GLU A 3 -34.28 -28.67 4.20
CA GLU A 3 -32.93 -28.54 4.75
C GLU A 3 -32.05 -27.87 3.70
N LYS A 4 -31.65 -26.63 3.98
CA LYS A 4 -30.74 -25.88 3.14
C LYS A 4 -29.37 -26.54 3.29
N LYS A 5 -28.96 -27.35 2.32
CA LYS A 5 -27.60 -27.91 2.27
C LYS A 5 -26.62 -26.74 2.19
N LEU A 6 -25.83 -26.53 3.24
CA LEU A 6 -24.65 -25.67 3.14
C LEU A 6 -23.68 -26.31 2.14
N TYR A 7 -23.03 -25.48 1.33
CA TYR A 7 -21.88 -25.94 0.56
C TYR A 7 -20.76 -26.32 1.52
N ASP A 8 -20.23 -27.53 1.36
CA ASP A 8 -19.06 -28.01 2.10
C ASP A 8 -17.81 -27.50 1.38
N PHE A 9 -17.05 -26.62 2.03
CA PHE A 9 -15.83 -26.04 1.46
C PHE A 9 -14.62 -26.76 2.03
N ASN A 10 -13.78 -27.35 1.18
CA ASN A 10 -12.52 -27.95 1.63
C ASN A 10 -11.35 -26.96 1.63
N SER A 11 -11.40 -25.90 0.82
CA SER A 11 -10.33 -24.90 0.71
C SER A 11 -10.77 -23.58 0.05
N ASP A 12 -9.95 -22.53 0.22
CA ASP A 12 -10.08 -21.25 -0.48
C ASP A 12 -10.00 -21.45 -2.01
N ASP A 13 -9.21 -22.42 -2.48
CA ASP A 13 -9.07 -22.77 -3.89
C ASP A 13 -10.36 -23.34 -4.48
N GLU A 14 -11.08 -24.16 -3.72
CA GLU A 14 -12.36 -24.72 -4.13
C GLU A 14 -13.40 -23.59 -4.31
N TYR A 15 -13.45 -22.65 -3.36
CA TYR A 15 -14.29 -21.47 -3.47
C TYR A 15 -13.96 -20.64 -4.72
N ASN A 16 -12.67 -20.33 -4.92
CA ASN A 16 -12.20 -19.52 -6.03
C ASN A 16 -12.50 -20.20 -7.39
N LYS A 17 -12.26 -21.51 -7.48
CA LYS A 17 -12.53 -22.30 -8.68
C LYS A 17 -14.01 -22.29 -9.03
N LYS A 18 -14.89 -22.61 -8.07
CA LYS A 18 -16.33 -22.70 -8.32
C LYS A 18 -16.94 -21.35 -8.66
N THR A 19 -16.53 -20.29 -7.98
CA THR A 19 -16.97 -18.92 -8.28
C THR A 19 -16.53 -18.51 -9.69
N LYS A 20 -15.29 -18.84 -10.09
CA LYS A 20 -14.79 -18.61 -11.46
C LYS A 20 -15.60 -19.35 -12.51
N GLU A 21 -15.93 -20.62 -12.27
CA GLU A 21 -16.78 -21.41 -13.17
C GLU A 21 -18.15 -20.75 -13.38
N LEU A 22 -18.82 -20.30 -12.30
CA LEU A 22 -20.11 -19.62 -12.38
C LEU A 22 -20.03 -18.31 -13.19
N TYR A 23 -18.99 -17.51 -13.00
CA TYR A 23 -18.77 -16.30 -13.80
C TYR A 23 -18.55 -16.61 -15.28
N LEU A 24 -17.80 -17.67 -15.59
CA LEU A 24 -17.60 -18.11 -16.98
C LEU A 24 -18.91 -18.56 -17.63
N THR A 25 -19.74 -19.33 -16.90
CA THR A 25 -21.06 -19.73 -17.39
C THR A 25 -21.96 -18.52 -17.64
N LYS A 26 -22.00 -17.54 -16.72
CA LYS A 26 -22.77 -16.31 -16.91
C LYS A 26 -22.34 -15.55 -18.16
N ASN A 27 -21.03 -15.42 -18.41
CA ASN A 27 -20.52 -14.73 -19.59
C ASN A 27 -20.85 -15.49 -20.88
N SER A 28 -20.77 -16.82 -20.89
CA SER A 28 -21.20 -17.66 -22.02
C SER A 28 -22.67 -17.40 -22.38
N LEU A 29 -23.55 -17.38 -21.37
CA LEU A 29 -24.99 -17.11 -21.58
C LEU A 29 -25.25 -15.70 -22.13
N LEU A 30 -24.47 -14.71 -21.70
CA LEU A 30 -24.58 -13.35 -22.23
C LEU A 30 -24.15 -13.28 -23.71
N ASP A 31 -23.12 -14.02 -24.09
CA ASP A 31 -22.66 -14.09 -25.48
C ASP A 31 -23.64 -14.86 -26.36
N GLU A 32 -24.24 -15.94 -25.84
CA GLU A 32 -25.33 -16.67 -26.48
C GLU A 32 -26.58 -15.79 -26.68
N GLU A 33 -26.99 -15.02 -25.66
CA GLU A 33 -28.10 -14.06 -25.76
C GLU A 33 -27.85 -13.06 -26.89
N LYS A 34 -26.66 -12.45 -26.92
CA LYS A 34 -26.28 -11.48 -27.97
C LYS A 34 -26.30 -12.09 -29.36
N GLN A 35 -25.80 -13.32 -29.51
CA GLN A 35 -25.79 -14.01 -30.79
C GLN A 35 -27.21 -14.31 -31.26
N VAL A 36 -28.07 -14.82 -30.38
CA VAL A 36 -29.49 -15.08 -30.70
C VAL A 36 -30.22 -13.80 -31.10
N ILE A 37 -30.00 -12.69 -30.38
CA ILE A 37 -30.60 -11.39 -30.72
C ILE A 37 -30.11 -10.92 -32.10
N LYS A 38 -28.81 -11.08 -32.39
CA LYS A 38 -28.23 -10.71 -33.67
C LYS A 38 -28.81 -11.52 -34.83
N ASP A 39 -29.05 -12.81 -34.61
CA ASP A 39 -29.64 -13.70 -35.63
C ASP A 39 -31.09 -13.28 -35.96
N TYR A 40 -31.91 -12.98 -34.94
CA TYR A 40 -33.26 -12.44 -35.18
C TYR A 40 -33.26 -11.06 -35.84
N GLN A 41 -32.29 -10.20 -35.52
CA GLN A 41 -32.13 -8.91 -36.20
C GLN A 41 -31.78 -9.09 -37.68
N CYS A 42 -30.93 -10.08 -37.99
CA CYS A 42 -30.60 -10.45 -39.37
C CYS A 42 -31.84 -10.91 -40.13
N GLU A 43 -32.64 -11.81 -39.53
CA GLU A 43 -33.88 -12.31 -40.12
C GLU A 43 -34.89 -11.20 -40.40
N ILE A 44 -35.08 -10.28 -39.44
CA ILE A 44 -35.92 -9.08 -39.64
C ILE A 44 -35.42 -8.24 -40.82
N ASN A 45 -34.10 -8.01 -40.92
CA ASN A 45 -33.53 -7.21 -42.00
C ASN A 45 -33.73 -7.87 -43.37
N LEU A 46 -33.59 -9.20 -43.46
CA LEU A 46 -33.85 -9.96 -44.69
C LEU A 46 -35.32 -9.83 -45.11
N LEU A 47 -36.27 -9.97 -44.18
CA LEU A 47 -37.70 -9.79 -44.43
C LEU A 47 -38.04 -8.38 -44.92
N ILE A 48 -37.39 -7.35 -44.35
CA ILE A 48 -37.58 -5.96 -44.77
C ILE A 48 -37.14 -5.78 -46.23
N GLN A 49 -35.97 -6.35 -46.60
CA GLN A 49 -35.38 -6.21 -47.93
C GLN A 49 -36.09 -7.00 -49.04
N ASP A 50 -36.84 -8.06 -48.69
CA ASP A 50 -37.52 -8.90 -49.67
C ASP A 50 -38.74 -8.20 -50.31
N THR A 51 -38.58 -7.71 -51.55
CA THR A 51 -39.65 -6.99 -52.26
C THR A 51 -40.80 -7.88 -52.75
N SER A 52 -40.66 -9.21 -52.67
CA SER A 52 -41.68 -10.15 -53.15
C SER A 52 -42.81 -10.38 -52.14
N ILE A 53 -42.60 -10.06 -50.86
CA ILE A 53 -43.56 -10.30 -49.78
C ILE A 53 -44.45 -9.05 -49.58
N PRO A 54 -45.79 -9.19 -49.58
CA PRO A 54 -46.71 -8.11 -49.22
C PRO A 54 -46.41 -7.48 -47.85
N GLN A 55 -46.52 -6.15 -47.74
CA GLN A 55 -46.14 -5.42 -46.53
C GLN A 55 -46.88 -5.88 -45.27
N ASN A 56 -48.17 -6.19 -45.38
CA ASN A 56 -48.97 -6.67 -44.25
C ASN A 56 -48.44 -8.00 -43.67
N ILE A 57 -47.94 -8.89 -44.53
CA ILE A 57 -47.34 -10.17 -44.11
C ILE A 57 -45.98 -9.93 -43.43
N LYS A 58 -45.17 -8.99 -43.97
CA LYS A 58 -43.90 -8.60 -43.32
C LYS A 58 -44.14 -8.08 -41.91
N ASP A 59 -45.13 -7.20 -41.74
CA ASP A 59 -45.41 -6.58 -40.45
C ASP A 59 -45.84 -7.63 -39.41
N GLU A 60 -46.64 -8.62 -39.82
CA GLU A 60 -47.05 -9.74 -38.97
C GLU A 60 -45.87 -10.62 -38.56
N ASN A 61 -45.03 -11.04 -39.52
CA ASN A 61 -43.84 -11.86 -39.24
C ASN A 61 -42.82 -11.11 -38.37
N ILE A 62 -42.56 -9.83 -38.64
CA ILE A 62 -41.66 -9.02 -37.83
C ILE A 62 -42.18 -8.88 -36.40
N LYS A 63 -43.50 -8.73 -36.23
CA LYS A 63 -44.13 -8.68 -34.91
C LYS A 63 -43.96 -10.00 -34.15
N GLU A 64 -44.13 -11.14 -34.83
CA GLU A 64 -43.89 -12.46 -34.26
C GLU A 64 -42.43 -12.66 -33.86
N ILE A 65 -41.47 -12.37 -34.75
CA ILE A 65 -40.03 -12.50 -34.46
C ILE A 65 -39.63 -11.61 -33.27
N LYS A 66 -40.13 -10.36 -33.21
CA LYS A 66 -39.88 -9.47 -32.06
C LYS A 66 -40.44 -10.05 -30.76
N SER A 67 -41.61 -10.69 -30.82
CA SER A 67 -42.18 -11.38 -29.66
C SER A 67 -41.27 -12.52 -29.21
N ILE A 68 -40.81 -13.38 -30.12
CA ILE A 68 -39.90 -14.50 -29.83
C ILE A 68 -38.57 -13.99 -29.24
N MET A 69 -37.99 -12.96 -29.86
CA MET A 69 -36.75 -12.32 -29.39
C MET A 69 -36.91 -11.79 -27.96
N SER A 70 -38.05 -11.16 -27.62
CA SER A 70 -38.36 -10.69 -26.28
C SER A 70 -38.45 -11.83 -25.25
N HIS A 71 -39.09 -12.94 -25.61
CA HIS A 71 -39.16 -14.13 -24.76
C HIS A 71 -37.78 -14.75 -24.53
N LYS A 72 -36.95 -14.85 -25.58
CA LYS A 72 -35.57 -15.36 -25.46
C LYS A 72 -34.70 -14.48 -24.56
N LYS A 73 -34.81 -13.16 -24.72
CA LYS A 73 -34.12 -12.19 -23.84
C LYS A 73 -34.52 -12.37 -22.38
N THR A 74 -35.81 -12.54 -22.11
CA THR A 74 -36.32 -12.78 -20.75
C THR A 74 -35.75 -14.09 -20.18
N TYR A 75 -35.77 -15.17 -20.97
CA TYR A 75 -35.22 -16.47 -20.59
C TYR A 75 -33.73 -16.42 -20.20
N TYR A 76 -32.88 -15.80 -21.03
CA TYR A 76 -31.45 -15.63 -20.69
C TYR A 76 -31.26 -14.73 -19.47
N GLY A 77 -32.09 -13.68 -19.32
CA GLY A 77 -32.12 -12.83 -18.13
C GLY A 77 -32.38 -13.62 -16.85
N GLU A 78 -33.37 -14.52 -16.85
CA GLU A 78 -33.70 -15.39 -15.72
C GLU A 78 -32.56 -16.37 -15.39
N LEU A 79 -31.93 -16.98 -16.40
CA LEU A 79 -30.78 -17.86 -16.19
C LEU A 79 -29.59 -17.13 -15.55
N MET A 80 -29.26 -15.94 -16.07
CA MET A 80 -28.19 -15.12 -15.50
C MET A 80 -28.50 -14.69 -14.07
N ALA A 81 -29.75 -14.32 -13.77
CA ALA A 81 -30.18 -13.96 -12.41
C ALA A 81 -30.05 -15.15 -11.43
N ASN A 82 -30.39 -16.36 -11.86
CA ASN A 82 -30.20 -17.58 -11.07
C ASN A 82 -28.70 -17.82 -10.76
N ILE A 83 -27.82 -17.65 -11.75
CA ILE A 83 -26.37 -17.76 -11.52
C ILE A 83 -25.88 -16.70 -10.53
N GLU A 84 -26.36 -15.46 -10.62
CA GLU A 84 -26.02 -14.40 -9.66
C GLU A 84 -26.47 -14.77 -8.23
N GLU A 85 -27.66 -15.33 -8.09
CA GLU A 85 -28.16 -15.83 -6.80
C GLU A 85 -27.30 -16.98 -6.26
N GLN A 86 -26.87 -17.91 -7.12
CA GLN A 86 -25.94 -18.97 -6.75
C GLN A 86 -24.60 -18.42 -6.27
N ILE A 87 -24.01 -17.46 -6.98
CA ILE A 87 -22.77 -16.79 -6.57
C ILE A 87 -22.94 -16.12 -5.19
N LYS A 88 -24.06 -15.42 -4.98
CA LYS A 88 -24.36 -14.75 -3.71
C LYS A 88 -24.50 -15.74 -2.56
N ASN A 89 -25.21 -16.85 -2.77
CA ASN A 89 -25.36 -17.92 -1.77
C ASN A 89 -24.02 -18.58 -1.46
N TYR A 90 -23.23 -18.89 -2.50
CA TYR A 90 -21.91 -19.51 -2.35
C TYR A 90 -20.94 -18.63 -1.57
N LYS A 91 -20.94 -17.31 -1.82
CA LYS A 91 -20.15 -16.34 -1.05
C LYS A 91 -20.57 -16.30 0.43
N LYS A 92 -21.88 -16.30 0.69
CA LYS A 92 -22.40 -16.30 2.07
C LYS A 92 -21.97 -17.57 2.83
N ASP A 93 -22.07 -18.73 2.21
CA ASP A 93 -21.71 -20.00 2.85
C ASP A 93 -20.19 -20.08 3.06
N TYR A 94 -19.39 -19.51 2.15
CA TYR A 94 -17.94 -19.39 2.33
C TYR A 94 -17.57 -18.45 3.49
N GLU A 95 -18.27 -17.31 3.64
CA GLU A 95 -18.09 -16.42 4.79
C GLU A 95 -18.39 -17.13 6.12
N ILE A 96 -19.41 -18.00 6.15
CA ILE A 96 -19.71 -18.83 7.32
C ILE A 96 -18.56 -19.80 7.60
N TYR A 97 -18.11 -20.55 6.60
CA TYR A 97 -16.97 -21.47 6.71
C TYR A 97 -15.69 -20.79 7.23
N VAL A 98 -15.35 -19.61 6.70
CA VAL A 98 -14.19 -18.83 7.17
C VAL A 98 -14.39 -18.36 8.61
N ASN A 99 -15.60 -17.94 8.98
CA ASN A 99 -15.91 -17.51 10.34
C ASN A 99 -15.85 -18.67 11.35
N GLU A 100 -16.25 -19.88 10.96
CA GLU A 100 -16.16 -21.09 11.80
C GLU A 100 -14.70 -21.52 12.05
N LYS A 101 -13.78 -21.15 11.15
CA LYS A 101 -12.33 -21.38 11.31
C LYS A 101 -11.58 -20.25 12.03
N LYS A 102 -12.28 -19.27 12.60
CA LYS A 102 -11.65 -18.24 13.46
C LYS A 102 -11.09 -18.87 14.73
N GLY A 103 -9.92 -18.38 15.14
CA GLY A 103 -9.16 -18.88 16.29
C GLY A 103 -8.51 -20.25 16.13
N TYR A 104 -8.65 -20.87 14.96
CA TYR A 104 -7.95 -22.11 14.63
C TYR A 104 -6.45 -21.84 14.39
N THR A 105 -5.62 -22.82 14.73
CA THR A 105 -4.15 -22.85 14.53
C THR A 105 -3.34 -21.77 15.26
N TRP A 106 -3.87 -21.15 16.33
CA TRP A 106 -3.05 -20.38 17.28
C TRP A 106 -2.33 -21.27 18.29
N ASP A 107 -1.41 -22.11 17.79
CA ASP A 107 -0.55 -22.93 18.61
C ASP A 107 0.57 -22.11 19.29
N THR A 108 1.44 -22.80 20.02
CA THR A 108 2.56 -22.19 20.72
C THR A 108 3.51 -21.49 19.76
N ASP A 109 3.77 -22.09 18.59
CA ASP A 109 4.75 -21.61 17.61
C ASP A 109 4.28 -20.31 16.94
N ASN A 110 3.01 -20.24 16.55
CA ASN A 110 2.41 -19.03 15.97
C ASN A 110 2.35 -17.89 17.00
N ASN A 111 2.01 -18.19 18.25
CA ASN A 111 2.04 -17.18 19.33
C ASN A 111 3.47 -16.69 19.62
N GLU A 112 4.46 -17.60 19.63
CA GLU A 112 5.86 -17.22 19.78
C GLU A 112 6.36 -16.35 18.63
N THR A 113 5.97 -16.66 17.39
CA THR A 113 6.35 -15.90 16.21
C THR A 113 5.86 -14.46 16.30
N ILE A 114 4.59 -14.25 16.63
CA ILE A 114 4.04 -12.90 16.83
C ILE A 114 4.73 -12.18 17.98
N LYS A 115 5.01 -12.88 19.08
CA LYS A 115 5.72 -12.29 20.22
C LYS A 115 7.13 -11.84 19.83
N LYS A 116 7.87 -12.64 19.05
CA LYS A 116 9.19 -12.30 18.53
C LYS A 116 9.11 -11.06 17.63
N TRP A 117 8.21 -11.07 16.64
CA TRP A 117 8.00 -9.92 15.75
C TRP A 117 7.65 -8.64 16.53
N LYS A 118 6.75 -8.73 17.50
CA LYS A 118 6.36 -7.60 18.36
C LYS A 118 7.57 -7.01 19.09
N VAL A 119 8.37 -7.85 19.74
CA VAL A 119 9.55 -7.42 20.51
C VAL A 119 10.61 -6.81 19.60
N GLU A 120 10.87 -7.42 18.45
CA GLU A 120 11.85 -6.89 17.50
C GLU A 120 11.41 -5.56 16.88
N CYS A 121 10.13 -5.45 16.50
CA CYS A 121 9.59 -4.21 15.98
C CYS A 121 9.58 -3.09 17.02
N ASP A 122 9.22 -3.37 18.27
CA ASP A 122 9.26 -2.39 19.35
C ASP A 122 10.69 -1.90 19.64
N ARG A 123 11.65 -2.83 19.71
CA ARG A 123 13.07 -2.52 19.85
C ARG A 123 13.58 -1.64 18.72
N ASN A 124 13.32 -2.03 17.47
CA ASN A 124 13.73 -1.26 16.31
C ASN A 124 13.05 0.12 16.30
N HIS A 125 11.76 0.19 16.64
CA HIS A 125 11.05 1.47 16.70
C HIS A 125 11.71 2.41 17.70
N PHE A 126 12.08 1.93 18.89
CA PHE A 126 12.79 2.73 19.88
C PHE A 126 14.17 3.21 19.38
N ILE A 127 14.98 2.28 18.85
CA ILE A 127 16.34 2.58 18.37
C ILE A 127 16.30 3.64 17.26
N TYR A 128 15.49 3.41 16.22
CA TYR A 128 15.41 4.31 15.08
C TYR A 128 14.76 5.64 15.43
N SER A 129 13.80 5.68 16.37
CA SER A 129 13.21 6.92 16.86
C SER A 129 14.25 7.80 17.57
N ASN A 130 15.08 7.21 18.44
CA ASN A 130 16.16 7.96 19.11
C ASN A 130 17.19 8.50 18.11
N ILE A 131 17.54 7.70 17.11
CA ILE A 131 18.47 8.12 16.05
C ILE A 131 17.88 9.26 15.24
N LEU A 132 16.60 9.17 14.87
CA LEU A 132 15.88 10.22 14.17
C LEU A 132 15.92 11.54 14.96
N ASP A 133 15.63 11.50 16.26
CA ASP A 133 15.68 12.69 17.13
C ASP A 133 17.07 13.33 17.16
N VAL A 134 18.12 12.52 17.25
CA VAL A 134 19.51 13.01 17.23
C VAL A 134 19.85 13.62 15.86
N LEU A 135 19.45 12.98 14.76
CA LEU A 135 19.68 13.48 13.41
C LEU A 135 18.93 14.79 13.15
N MET A 136 17.66 14.89 13.57
CA MET A 136 16.87 16.12 13.46
C MET A 136 17.49 17.27 14.25
N LYS A 137 17.99 17.01 15.48
CA LYS A 137 18.70 18.02 16.28
C LYS A 137 19.99 18.47 15.59
N LYS A 138 20.79 17.54 15.07
CA LYS A 138 22.02 17.85 14.31
C LYS A 138 21.73 18.64 13.05
N SER A 139 20.72 18.25 12.27
CA SER A 139 20.29 18.97 11.05
C SER A 139 19.91 20.42 11.39
N LYS A 140 19.14 20.65 12.47
CA LYS A 140 18.81 22.00 12.94
C LYS A 140 20.04 22.83 13.36
N GLN A 141 20.99 22.22 14.09
CA GLN A 141 22.22 22.90 14.49
C GLN A 141 23.08 23.29 13.28
N ILE A 142 23.24 22.36 12.34
CA ILE A 142 24.00 22.58 11.10
C ILE A 142 23.35 23.69 10.26
N LYS A 143 22.02 23.68 10.13
CA LYS A 143 21.23 24.76 9.50
C LYS A 143 21.54 26.13 10.13
N LEU A 144 21.59 26.20 11.47
CA LEU A 144 21.91 27.44 12.19
C LEU A 144 23.36 27.90 11.95
N VAL A 145 24.32 26.99 12.03
CA VAL A 145 25.75 27.30 11.78
C VAL A 145 25.96 27.78 10.34
N MET A 146 25.28 27.18 9.36
CA MET A 146 25.34 27.64 7.97
C MET A 146 24.87 29.08 7.81
N ILE A 147 23.78 29.46 8.48
CA ILE A 147 23.25 30.83 8.43
C ILE A 147 24.30 31.82 8.95
N ILE A 148 24.94 31.50 10.09
CA ILE A 148 26.00 32.34 10.67
C ILE A 148 27.19 32.45 9.72
N LEU A 149 27.66 31.33 9.17
CA LEU A 149 28.79 31.34 8.23
C LEU A 149 28.46 32.11 6.95
N THR A 150 27.24 32.01 6.46
CA THR A 150 26.78 32.77 5.28
C THR A 150 26.76 34.27 5.57
N ALA A 151 26.33 34.69 6.77
CA ALA A 151 26.37 36.08 7.20
C ALA A 151 27.81 36.60 7.31
N ILE A 152 28.72 35.83 7.90
CA ILE A 152 30.15 36.17 8.00
C ILE A 152 30.78 36.29 6.60
N GLN A 153 30.53 35.32 5.72
CA GLN A 153 31.04 35.35 4.35
C GLN A 153 30.53 36.57 3.59
N SER A 154 29.26 36.93 3.75
CA SER A 154 28.67 38.13 3.14
C SER A 154 29.35 39.40 3.66
N LEU A 155 29.66 39.47 4.96
CA LEU A 155 30.40 40.60 5.55
C LEU A 155 31.85 40.69 5.05
N ILE A 156 32.56 39.56 4.94
CA ILE A 156 33.94 39.50 4.41
C ILE A 156 33.96 39.92 2.93
N ALA A 157 32.98 39.47 2.14
CA ALA A 157 32.84 39.85 0.74
C ALA A 157 32.68 41.38 0.58
N ILE A 158 31.91 42.03 1.46
CA ILE A 158 31.74 43.48 1.49
C ILE A 158 33.04 44.17 1.95
N SER A 159 33.73 43.64 2.95
CA SER A 159 34.96 44.23 3.52
C SER A 159 36.19 44.14 2.60
N ASN A 160 36.29 43.11 1.75
CA ASN A 160 37.41 42.92 0.81
C ASN A 160 37.36 43.80 -0.45
N LEU A 161 36.36 44.69 -0.51
CA LEU A 161 36.23 45.73 -1.53
C LEU A 161 37.20 46.92 -1.33
N GLY A 162 38.27 46.74 -0.54
CA GLY A 162 39.34 47.71 -0.35
C GLY A 162 39.92 48.21 -1.68
N ILE A 163 39.87 49.53 -1.83
CA ILE A 163 40.28 50.29 -3.02
C ILE A 163 41.81 50.34 -3.09
N SER A 164 42.40 49.77 -4.15
CA SER A 164 43.82 49.96 -4.51
C SER A 164 43.92 50.69 -5.85
N ASN A 165 44.80 51.69 -5.94
CA ASN A 165 44.83 52.69 -7.01
C ASN A 165 45.79 52.39 -8.18
N ASP A 166 46.44 51.22 -8.26
CA ASP A 166 47.62 51.04 -9.13
C ASP A 166 47.47 50.11 -10.36
N VAL A 167 46.25 49.70 -10.70
CA VAL A 167 45.91 49.00 -11.97
C VAL A 167 44.55 49.50 -12.41
N SER A 168 44.14 49.32 -13.68
CA SER A 168 42.76 49.56 -14.15
C SER A 168 41.75 49.07 -13.12
N GLN A 169 41.26 50.03 -12.33
CA GLN A 169 40.56 49.78 -11.08
C GLN A 169 39.31 48.94 -11.35
N THR A 170 38.68 49.21 -12.49
CA THR A 170 37.51 48.52 -13.02
C THR A 170 37.74 47.02 -13.22
N ILE A 171 38.89 46.59 -13.76
CA ILE A 171 39.16 45.17 -14.05
C ILE A 171 39.37 44.40 -12.75
N ILE A 172 40.12 44.96 -11.80
CA ILE A 172 40.33 44.34 -10.48
C ILE A 172 39.01 44.21 -9.73
N TRP A 173 38.18 45.26 -9.75
CA TRP A 173 36.84 45.22 -9.13
C TRP A 173 35.95 44.13 -9.74
N LEU A 174 35.95 44.00 -11.06
CA LEU A 174 35.14 43.01 -11.77
C LEU A 174 35.59 41.58 -11.43
N ILE A 175 36.90 41.33 -11.36
CA ILE A 175 37.46 40.04 -10.93
C ILE A 175 37.13 39.74 -9.46
N LYS A 176 37.23 40.73 -8.56
CA LYS A 176 36.87 40.58 -7.13
C LYS A 176 35.39 40.27 -6.93
N ILE A 177 34.51 40.94 -7.67
CA ILE A 177 33.06 40.67 -7.63
C ILE A 177 32.79 39.25 -8.15
N LEU A 178 33.34 38.87 -9.30
CA LEU A 178 33.14 37.53 -9.88
C LEU A 178 33.66 36.42 -8.95
N THR A 179 34.86 36.55 -8.40
CA THR A 179 35.44 35.56 -7.48
C THR A 179 34.66 35.47 -6.17
N SER A 180 34.15 36.59 -5.65
CA SER A 180 33.27 36.63 -4.48
C SER A 180 31.93 35.91 -4.75
N VAL A 181 31.30 36.17 -5.90
CA VAL A 181 30.06 35.50 -6.32
C VAL A 181 30.29 34.00 -6.49
N ILE A 182 31.33 33.58 -7.20
CA ILE A 182 31.66 32.17 -7.42
C ILE A 182 31.94 31.44 -6.10
N SER A 183 32.69 32.07 -5.18
CA SER A 183 32.98 31.50 -3.86
C SER A 183 31.72 31.35 -3.01
N THR A 184 30.85 32.37 -3.04
CA THR A 184 29.58 32.35 -2.31
C THR A 184 28.63 31.28 -2.86
N VAL A 185 28.50 31.17 -4.17
CA VAL A 185 27.69 30.12 -4.82
C VAL A 185 28.25 28.73 -4.52
N SER A 186 29.57 28.54 -4.60
CA SER A 186 30.21 27.26 -4.29
C SER A 186 30.03 26.85 -2.83
N PHE A 187 30.11 27.81 -1.92
CA PHE A 187 29.83 27.60 -0.50
C PHE A 187 28.36 27.21 -0.28
N ILE A 188 27.41 27.97 -0.82
CA ILE A 188 25.97 27.65 -0.74
C ILE A 188 25.69 26.26 -1.30
N LEU A 189 26.26 25.90 -2.44
CA LEU A 189 26.04 24.60 -3.09
C LEU A 189 26.59 23.44 -2.24
N THR A 190 27.81 23.58 -1.71
CA THR A 190 28.43 22.55 -0.85
C THR A 190 27.63 22.32 0.43
N GLN A 191 27.16 23.41 1.02
CA GLN A 191 26.33 23.39 2.22
C GLN A 191 24.95 22.79 1.94
N TYR A 192 24.33 23.14 0.81
CA TYR A 192 23.06 22.56 0.35
C TYR A 192 23.16 21.04 0.15
N LEU A 193 24.20 20.55 -0.51
CA LEU A 193 24.40 19.10 -0.70
C LEU A 193 24.53 18.34 0.62
N THR A 194 25.23 18.93 1.59
CA THR A 194 25.35 18.35 2.94
C THR A 194 24.01 18.30 3.65
N LEU A 195 23.21 19.36 3.53
CA LEU A 195 21.89 19.48 4.13
C LEU A 195 20.89 18.49 3.51
N GLN A 196 20.93 18.35 2.18
CA GLN A 196 20.10 17.41 1.44
C GLN A 196 20.34 15.97 1.91
N LYS A 197 21.61 15.57 2.12
CA LYS A 197 21.92 14.24 2.66
C LYS A 197 21.28 13.98 4.03
N TYR A 198 21.31 14.96 4.94
CA TYR A 198 20.65 14.83 6.23
C TYR A 198 19.12 14.74 6.10
N ASP A 199 18.53 15.54 5.21
CA ASP A 199 17.08 15.53 4.99
C ASP A 199 16.64 14.20 4.33
N ASP A 200 17.45 13.62 3.44
CA ASP A 200 17.24 12.27 2.87
C ASP A 200 17.35 11.17 3.94
N ASP A 201 18.38 11.21 4.80
CA ASP A 201 18.53 10.25 5.90
C ASP A 201 17.35 10.34 6.89
N ILE A 202 16.92 11.56 7.23
CA ILE A 202 15.75 11.82 8.08
C ILE A 202 14.49 11.24 7.45
N LYS A 203 14.28 11.46 6.14
CA LYS A 203 13.13 10.95 5.41
C LYS A 203 13.13 9.42 5.39
N ASN A 204 14.25 8.80 5.04
CA ASN A 204 14.38 7.34 4.98
C ASN A 204 14.08 6.68 6.33
N ILE A 205 14.58 7.24 7.44
CA ILE A 205 14.29 6.72 8.78
C ILE A 205 12.82 6.96 9.17
N THR A 206 12.25 8.11 8.79
CA THR A 206 10.84 8.43 9.06
C THR A 206 9.91 7.45 8.34
N ASP A 207 10.13 7.21 7.05
CA ASP A 207 9.33 6.29 6.25
C ASP A 207 9.44 4.85 6.79
N TYR A 208 10.65 4.42 7.16
CA TYR A 208 10.86 3.14 7.84
C TYR A 208 10.07 3.04 9.16
N LEU A 209 10.14 4.06 10.02
CA LEU A 209 9.42 4.07 11.30
C LEU A 209 7.90 4.04 11.12
N ILE A 210 7.36 4.68 10.08
CA ILE A 210 5.93 4.64 9.76
C ILE A 210 5.51 3.20 9.44
N ASN A 211 6.23 2.53 8.53
CA ASN A 211 5.93 1.15 8.15
C ASN A 211 6.04 0.20 9.34
N LEU A 212 7.10 0.35 10.14
CA LEU A 212 7.33 -0.43 11.35
C LEU A 212 6.20 -0.23 12.38
N LYS A 213 5.75 1.00 12.57
CA LYS A 213 4.67 1.34 13.51
C LYS A 213 3.32 0.79 13.05
N LEU A 214 3.02 0.84 11.75
CA LEU A 214 1.79 0.26 11.19
C LEU A 214 1.74 -1.25 11.45
N PHE A 215 2.83 -1.96 11.15
CA PHE A 215 2.93 -3.39 11.39
C PHE A 215 2.89 -3.75 12.88
N LEU A 216 3.60 -3.01 13.73
CA LEU A 216 3.56 -3.19 15.18
C LEU A 216 2.15 -2.99 15.76
N LYS A 217 1.40 -2.01 15.25
CA LYS A 217 0.01 -1.76 15.63
C LYS A 217 -0.87 -2.96 15.28
N GLU A 218 -0.72 -3.50 14.07
CA GLU A 218 -1.48 -4.66 13.61
C GLU A 218 -1.23 -5.89 14.50
N ILE A 219 0.05 -6.23 14.72
CA ILE A 219 0.45 -7.33 15.61
C ILE A 219 -0.10 -7.13 17.02
N THR A 220 -0.04 -5.90 17.53
CA THR A 220 -0.51 -5.60 18.89
C THR A 220 -2.02 -5.80 19.00
N ILE A 221 -2.79 -5.42 17.99
CA ILE A 221 -4.25 -5.66 17.94
C ILE A 221 -4.51 -7.17 17.99
N ILE A 222 -3.87 -7.95 17.12
CA ILE A 222 -4.06 -9.40 17.06
C ILE A 222 -3.65 -10.09 18.36
N SER A 223 -2.53 -9.68 18.95
CA SER A 223 -2.03 -10.22 20.24
C SER A 223 -2.99 -9.97 21.40
N ASN A 224 -3.77 -8.89 21.35
CA ASN A 224 -4.69 -8.49 22.43
C ASN A 224 -6.10 -9.07 22.26
N ILE A 225 -6.44 -9.57 21.07
CA ILE A 225 -7.71 -10.24 20.81
C ILE A 225 -7.65 -11.67 21.38
N LYS A 226 -8.77 -12.16 21.93
CA LYS A 226 -8.89 -13.56 22.40
C LYS A 226 -8.74 -14.52 21.22
N ASN A 227 -8.11 -15.68 21.44
CA ASN A 227 -7.78 -16.62 20.36
C ASN A 227 -8.99 -16.93 19.47
N GLU A 228 -10.17 -17.16 20.04
CA GLU A 228 -11.40 -17.53 19.31
C GLU A 228 -11.88 -16.47 18.31
N LEU A 229 -11.46 -15.22 18.50
CA LEU A 229 -11.83 -14.09 17.65
C LEU A 229 -10.73 -13.71 16.65
N ARG A 230 -9.56 -14.33 16.75
CA ARG A 230 -8.45 -14.08 15.83
C ARG A 230 -8.72 -14.72 14.47
N PRO A 231 -8.13 -14.21 13.38
CA PRO A 231 -8.08 -14.94 12.11
C PRO A 231 -7.34 -16.28 12.29
N ASN A 232 -7.41 -17.16 11.30
CA ASN A 232 -6.61 -18.39 11.30
C ASN A 232 -5.11 -18.06 11.47
N GLY A 233 -4.42 -18.74 12.40
CA GLY A 233 -3.04 -18.44 12.79
C GLY A 233 -2.04 -18.61 11.64
N ASP A 234 -2.04 -19.78 10.99
CA ASP A 234 -1.11 -20.09 9.90
C ASP A 234 -1.27 -19.13 8.72
N LYS A 235 -2.52 -18.85 8.35
CA LYS A 235 -2.84 -17.89 7.29
C LYS A 235 -2.36 -16.50 7.69
N TYR A 236 -2.60 -16.07 8.93
CA TYR A 236 -2.13 -14.77 9.41
C TYR A 236 -0.60 -14.63 9.35
N ILE A 237 0.15 -15.65 9.79
CA ILE A 237 1.61 -15.66 9.73
C ILE A 237 2.08 -15.62 8.27
N THR A 238 1.53 -16.47 7.41
CA THR A 238 1.90 -16.54 5.98
C THR A 238 1.63 -15.22 5.26
N ASP A 239 0.46 -14.62 5.48
CA ASP A 239 0.07 -13.35 4.85
C ASP A 239 0.97 -12.18 5.30
N ASN A 240 1.47 -12.23 6.54
CA ASN A 240 2.27 -11.14 7.14
C ASN A 240 3.79 -11.35 7.09
N GLU A 241 4.26 -12.57 6.82
CA GLU A 241 5.68 -12.89 6.75
C GLU A 241 6.40 -11.99 5.74
N LYS A 242 5.83 -11.84 4.54
CA LYS A 242 6.41 -10.99 3.50
C LYS A 242 6.53 -9.53 3.96
N THR A 243 5.51 -9.01 4.64
CA THR A 243 5.52 -7.65 5.18
C THR A 243 6.61 -7.50 6.24
N TYR A 244 6.73 -8.48 7.13
CA TYR A 244 7.79 -8.49 8.14
C TYR A 244 9.20 -8.47 7.52
N LEU A 245 9.44 -9.36 6.55
CA LEU A 245 10.73 -9.45 5.85
C LEU A 245 11.04 -8.18 5.05
N ASP A 246 10.02 -7.57 4.42
CA ASP A 246 10.18 -6.31 3.70
C ASP A 246 10.60 -5.17 4.65
N ILE A 247 10.01 -5.09 5.83
CA ILE A 247 10.41 -4.13 6.87
C ILE A 247 11.87 -4.38 7.29
N GLN A 248 12.25 -5.63 7.57
CA GLN A 248 13.62 -5.94 8.00
C GLN A 248 14.65 -5.63 6.90
N SER A 249 14.35 -5.97 5.64
CA SER A 249 15.26 -5.73 4.52
C SER A 249 15.42 -4.25 4.15
N LYS A 250 14.39 -3.43 4.37
CA LYS A 250 14.41 -1.97 4.13
C LYS A 250 14.92 -1.16 5.31
N SER A 251 15.50 -1.82 6.31
CA SER A 251 16.08 -1.16 7.46
C SER A 251 17.17 -0.17 7.04
N PRO A 252 17.10 1.13 7.42
CA PRO A 252 18.11 2.11 7.06
C PRO A 252 19.49 1.72 7.62
N THR A 253 20.51 1.82 6.76
CA THR A 253 21.90 1.51 7.13
C THR A 253 22.40 2.51 8.18
N ILE A 254 22.68 2.01 9.39
CA ILE A 254 23.29 2.78 10.47
C ILE A 254 24.65 2.17 10.81
N SER A 255 25.60 3.02 11.23
CA SER A 255 26.88 2.52 11.73
C SER A 255 26.67 1.57 12.94
N PRO A 256 27.38 0.43 13.02
CA PRO A 256 27.21 -0.53 14.12
C PRO A 256 27.37 0.09 15.52
N LYS A 257 28.28 1.07 15.65
CA LYS A 257 28.51 1.79 16.91
C LYS A 257 27.25 2.55 17.37
N ILE A 258 26.65 3.35 16.50
CA ILE A 258 25.43 4.12 16.82
C ILE A 258 24.28 3.16 17.15
N TYR A 259 24.15 2.05 16.42
CA TYR A 259 23.14 1.05 16.71
C TYR A 259 23.33 0.45 18.11
N GLN A 260 24.56 0.06 18.47
CA GLN A 260 24.88 -0.53 19.76
C GLN A 260 24.64 0.44 20.94
N GLU A 261 24.98 1.71 20.79
CA GLU A 261 24.72 2.75 21.81
C GLU A 261 23.21 2.91 22.09
N ASN A 262 22.39 2.86 21.02
CA ASN A 262 20.94 2.96 21.14
C ASN A 262 20.31 1.67 21.67
N LEU A 263 20.87 0.50 21.32
CA LEU A 263 20.47 -0.79 21.89
C LEU A 263 20.68 -0.83 23.41
N GLN A 264 21.83 -0.37 23.91
CA GLN A 264 22.07 -0.27 25.36
C GLN A 264 21.08 0.69 26.05
N SER A 265 20.66 1.74 25.35
CA SER A 265 19.67 2.68 25.86
C SER A 265 18.27 2.04 25.93
N TYR A 266 17.91 1.21 24.96
CA TYR A 266 16.70 0.38 25.01
C TYR A 266 16.73 -0.60 26.18
N ASP A 267 17.84 -1.33 26.36
CA ASP A 267 17.97 -2.29 27.47
C ASP A 267 17.82 -1.62 28.85
N ARG A 268 18.37 -0.42 29.00
CA ARG A 268 18.18 0.39 30.22
C ARG A 268 16.72 0.81 30.40
N PHE A 269 16.06 1.26 29.34
CA PHE A 269 14.64 1.62 29.35
C PHE A 269 13.74 0.45 29.78
N ILE A 270 13.97 -0.75 29.21
CA ILE A 270 13.22 -1.95 29.57
C ILE A 270 13.47 -2.35 31.03
N LYS A 271 14.72 -2.34 31.51
CA LYS A 271 15.04 -2.64 32.91
C LYS A 271 14.36 -1.67 33.88
N ALA A 272 14.40 -0.37 33.57
CA ALA A 272 13.76 0.66 34.38
C ALA A 272 12.23 0.49 34.46
N ASN A 273 11.59 0.12 33.36
CA ASN A 273 10.13 -0.09 33.32
C ASN A 273 9.69 -1.40 33.98
N LYS A 274 10.49 -2.48 33.88
CA LYS A 274 10.22 -3.72 34.61
C LYS A 274 10.19 -3.53 36.13
N ASN A 275 11.03 -2.63 36.66
CA ASN A 275 11.07 -2.35 38.09
C ASN A 275 9.90 -1.47 38.58
N LYS A 276 9.20 -0.77 37.68
CA LYS A 276 8.02 0.05 38.04
C LYS A 276 6.72 -0.76 38.11
N THR A 277 6.66 -1.92 37.45
CA THR A 277 5.46 -2.78 37.47
C THR A 277 5.25 -3.51 38.81
N TYR A 278 6.24 -3.50 39.72
CA TYR A 278 6.14 -4.09 41.07
C TYR A 278 5.80 -3.07 42.17
N LEU A 279 5.44 -1.83 41.81
CA LEU A 279 5.11 -0.75 42.76
C LEU A 279 3.66 -0.23 42.62
N VAL A 280 2.77 -1.02 42.03
CA VAL A 280 1.32 -0.76 41.98
C VAL A 280 0.56 -1.94 42.55
#